data_AF-A0A1H3NJI4-F1
#
_entry.id   AF-A0A1H3NJI4-F1
#
_cell.length_a   1.000
_cell.length_b   1.000
_cell.length_c   1.000
_cell.angle_alpha   90.00
_cell.angle_beta   90.00
_cell.angle_gamma   90.00
#
_symmetry.space_group_name_H-M   'P 1'
#
loop_
_entity.id
_entity.type
_entity.pdbx_description
1 polymer ?
#
loop_
_entity_poly.entity_id
_entity_poly.type
_entity_poly.pdbx_seq_one_letter_code
_entity_poly.pdbx_strand_id
1 'polypeptide(L)'
;MSGGQTKNAALTTALAFHYQVLIGLDKCFSLDEGQSVWFEKDGDVSLISPDALASTQTEVKDYAAPLTDHHENLWKTLKNWLTPEFDHTQYGVLVLHTTQAFGATTRLKDWNKQSDMERLKVLKAIFSERTEEQVNANKPSEIVKLQKTVMIDTAHQDLMTVLAKVVLHVESEDLDALMHTGSGLDTIHSTPAILSIQPTIASCNPHSSTVSFIGCRKGFSSSITKHKLESLIPSPALDAGLHLPAP
;
A
#
# COMPACT_ATOMS: atom_id res chain seq x y z
N MET A 1 -22.28 -26.01 -11.30
CA MET A 1 -22.91 -26.18 -9.98
C MET A 1 -22.20 -25.25 -9.00
N SER A 2 -22.95 -24.32 -8.40
CA SER A 2 -22.44 -23.32 -7.46
C SER A 2 -22.15 -23.99 -6.12
N GLY A 3 -20.88 -24.27 -5.85
CA GLY A 3 -20.40 -24.78 -4.57
C GLY A 3 -20.25 -23.60 -3.61
N GLY A 4 -21.05 -23.60 -2.55
CA GLY A 4 -21.09 -22.52 -1.56
C GLY A 4 -19.72 -22.26 -0.94
N GLN A 5 -19.13 -21.11 -1.25
CA GLN A 5 -18.07 -20.54 -0.44
C GLN A 5 -18.67 -20.16 0.92
N THR A 6 -18.13 -20.73 1.99
CA THR A 6 -18.42 -20.26 3.33
C THR A 6 -17.95 -18.82 3.45
N LYS A 7 -18.75 -17.96 4.07
CA LYS A 7 -18.52 -16.50 4.16
C LYS A 7 -17.17 -16.08 4.79
N ASN A 8 -16.44 -17.03 5.36
CA ASN A 8 -15.14 -16.86 6.02
C ASN A 8 -14.19 -18.03 5.66
N ALA A 9 -14.08 -18.40 4.38
CA ALA A 9 -13.11 -19.41 3.99
C ALA A 9 -11.69 -18.88 4.26
N ALA A 10 -10.91 -19.57 5.10
CA ALA A 10 -9.52 -19.19 5.39
C ALA A 10 -8.68 -19.01 4.12
N LEU A 11 -9.05 -19.71 3.04
CA LEU A 11 -8.45 -19.59 1.71
C LEU A 11 -8.64 -18.20 1.09
N THR A 12 -9.84 -17.61 1.14
CA THR A 12 -10.08 -16.28 0.53
C THR A 12 -9.34 -15.18 1.29
N THR A 13 -9.28 -15.28 2.61
CA THR A 13 -8.50 -14.36 3.44
C THR A 13 -7.00 -14.51 3.17
N ALA A 14 -6.50 -15.75 3.08
CA ALA A 14 -5.09 -15.99 2.73
C ALA A 14 -4.74 -15.43 1.34
N LEU A 15 -5.58 -15.64 0.33
CA LEU A 15 -5.35 -15.12 -1.02
C LEU A 15 -5.31 -13.59 -1.06
N ALA A 16 -6.22 -12.91 -0.34
CA ALA A 16 -6.20 -11.46 -0.21
C ALA A 16 -4.88 -10.93 0.40
N PHE A 17 -4.35 -11.63 1.42
CA PHE A 17 -3.03 -11.31 1.98
C PHE A 17 -1.88 -11.54 1.00
N HIS A 18 -1.94 -12.59 0.17
CA HIS A 18 -0.91 -12.79 -0.88
C HIS A 18 -0.94 -11.66 -1.90
N TYR A 19 -2.13 -11.25 -2.32
CA TYR A 19 -2.29 -10.14 -3.25
C TYR A 19 -1.74 -8.82 -2.67
N GLN A 20 -2.05 -8.51 -1.41
CA GLN A 20 -1.47 -7.38 -0.69
C GLN A 20 0.07 -7.46 -0.65
N VAL A 21 0.63 -8.65 -0.37
CA VAL A 21 2.09 -8.87 -0.32
C VAL A 21 2.73 -8.57 -1.68
N LEU A 22 2.17 -9.06 -2.78
CA LEU A 22 2.70 -8.80 -4.12
C LEU A 22 2.68 -7.32 -4.47
N ILE A 23 1.57 -6.63 -4.20
CA ILE A 23 1.47 -5.17 -4.41
C ILE A 23 2.50 -4.41 -3.56
N GLY A 24 2.72 -4.80 -2.30
CA GLY A 24 3.72 -4.16 -1.46
C GLY A 24 5.16 -4.47 -1.86
N LEU A 25 5.44 -5.68 -2.35
CA LEU A 25 6.76 -6.05 -2.88
C LEU A 25 7.11 -5.23 -4.13
N ASP A 26 6.16 -5.01 -5.04
CA ASP A 26 6.36 -4.14 -6.19
C ASP A 26 6.79 -2.72 -5.76
N LYS A 27 6.12 -2.15 -4.74
CA LYS A 27 6.53 -0.87 -4.14
C LYS A 27 7.91 -0.91 -3.52
N CYS A 28 8.30 -2.02 -2.88
CA CYS A 28 9.63 -2.16 -2.27
C CYS A 28 10.77 -2.02 -3.29
N PHE A 29 10.59 -2.45 -4.54
CA PHE A 29 11.60 -2.30 -5.59
C PHE A 29 11.82 -0.85 -6.05
N SER A 30 10.86 0.03 -5.75
CA SER A 30 10.86 1.43 -6.16
C SER A 30 11.18 2.40 -5.01
N LEU A 31 11.58 1.89 -3.83
CA LEU A 31 11.87 2.73 -2.67
C LEU A 31 13.06 3.67 -2.87
N ASP A 32 12.89 4.90 -2.41
CA ASP A 32 13.96 5.87 -2.22
C ASP A 32 14.43 5.94 -0.77
N GLU A 33 15.55 6.62 -0.55
CA GLU A 33 16.14 6.77 0.77
C GLU A 33 15.17 7.46 1.74
N GLY A 34 15.00 6.87 2.93
CA GLY A 34 14.08 7.36 3.95
C GLY A 34 12.62 6.94 3.78
N GLN A 35 12.27 6.27 2.68
CA GLN A 35 10.93 5.70 2.49
C GLN A 35 10.80 4.30 3.13
N SER A 36 9.57 3.93 3.45
CA SER A 36 9.24 2.59 3.96
C SER A 36 7.90 2.09 3.42
N VAL A 37 7.79 0.77 3.24
CA VAL A 37 6.51 0.10 2.94
C VAL A 37 6.00 -0.56 4.21
N TRP A 38 4.73 -0.30 4.53
CA TRP A 38 4.01 -0.86 5.67
C TRP A 38 2.92 -1.79 5.14
N PHE A 39 2.95 -3.03 5.62
CA PHE A 39 1.86 -3.99 5.43
C PHE A 39 0.91 -3.89 6.61
N GLU A 40 -0.30 -3.43 6.34
CA GLU A 40 -1.31 -3.17 7.37
C GLU A 40 -2.20 -4.39 7.59
N LYS A 41 -2.80 -4.45 8.78
CA LYS A 41 -3.51 -5.63 9.28
C LYS A 41 -4.72 -6.04 8.42
N ASP A 42 -5.38 -5.08 7.77
CA ASP A 42 -6.66 -5.29 7.09
C ASP A 42 -6.57 -5.38 5.56
N GLY A 43 -5.36 -5.62 5.03
CA GLY A 43 -5.14 -5.84 3.60
C GLY A 43 -4.63 -4.61 2.85
N ASP A 44 -4.23 -3.55 3.55
CA ASP A 44 -3.79 -2.29 2.96
C ASP A 44 -2.26 -2.16 2.92
N VAL A 45 -1.75 -1.38 1.96
CA VAL A 45 -0.32 -1.14 1.79
C VAL A 45 -0.04 0.35 1.81
N SER A 46 0.75 0.80 2.79
CA SER A 46 1.20 2.19 2.87
C SER A 46 2.65 2.34 2.41
N LEU A 47 2.90 3.31 1.55
CA LEU A 47 4.23 3.87 1.29
C LEU A 47 4.34 5.13 2.15
N ILE A 48 5.27 5.12 3.11
CA ILE A 48 5.55 6.26 3.98
C ILE A 48 6.84 6.92 3.53
N SER A 49 6.76 8.22 3.27
CA SER A 49 7.86 9.09 2.87
C SER A 49 8.05 10.20 3.91
N PRO A 50 9.26 10.76 4.06
CA PRO A 50 9.48 11.96 4.86
C PRO A 50 8.64 13.16 4.40
N ASP A 51 8.32 13.22 3.11
CA ASP A 51 7.33 14.15 2.56
C ASP A 51 5.96 13.46 2.51
N ALA A 52 5.01 13.95 3.30
CA ALA A 52 3.64 13.44 3.35
C ALA A 52 2.95 13.48 1.98
N LEU A 53 3.27 14.43 1.10
CA LEU A 53 2.69 14.49 -0.25
C LEU A 53 3.13 13.31 -1.13
N ALA A 54 4.29 12.71 -0.83
CA ALA A 54 4.79 11.51 -1.49
C ALA A 54 4.34 10.21 -0.80
N SER A 55 3.75 10.30 0.40
CA SER A 55 3.17 9.15 1.08
C SER A 55 1.85 8.74 0.45
N THR A 56 1.63 7.44 0.31
CA THR A 56 0.43 6.86 -0.31
C THR A 56 -0.11 5.71 0.52
N GLN A 57 -1.41 5.73 0.84
CA GLN A 57 -2.11 4.54 1.33
C GLN A 57 -2.82 3.86 0.16
N THR A 58 -2.79 2.53 0.12
CA THR A 58 -3.46 1.75 -0.91
C THR A 58 -4.36 0.70 -0.26
N GLU A 59 -5.66 0.89 -0.40
CA GLU A 59 -6.67 -0.11 -0.07
C GLU A 59 -6.75 -1.12 -1.21
N VAL A 60 -6.36 -2.36 -0.92
CA VAL A 60 -6.33 -3.44 -1.92
C VAL A 60 -7.63 -4.25 -1.85
N LYS A 61 -8.23 -4.52 -3.02
CA LYS A 61 -9.48 -5.29 -3.17
C LYS A 61 -9.36 -6.24 -4.36
N ASP A 62 -9.37 -7.54 -4.08
CA ASP A 62 -9.59 -8.55 -5.11
C ASP A 62 -11.08 -8.90 -5.17
N TYR A 63 -11.79 -8.39 -6.18
CA TYR A 63 -13.24 -8.50 -6.29
C TYR A 63 -13.71 -8.55 -7.74
N ALA A 64 -14.52 -9.55 -8.08
CA ALA A 64 -14.90 -9.80 -9.48
C ALA A 64 -16.11 -8.96 -9.97
N ALA A 65 -17.05 -8.58 -9.09
CA ALA A 65 -18.24 -7.88 -9.56
C ALA A 65 -17.92 -6.43 -9.95
N PRO A 66 -18.62 -5.83 -10.94
CA PRO A 66 -18.27 -4.49 -11.41
C PRO A 66 -18.42 -3.39 -10.34
N LEU A 67 -17.52 -2.41 -10.37
CA LEU A 67 -17.56 -1.21 -9.53
C LEU A 67 -18.66 -0.25 -10.04
N THR A 68 -19.86 -0.41 -9.50
CA THR A 68 -21.03 0.44 -9.76
C THR A 68 -21.12 1.61 -8.77
N ASP A 69 -21.97 2.58 -9.08
CA ASP A 69 -22.24 3.75 -8.22
C ASP A 69 -22.59 3.41 -6.77
N HIS A 70 -23.27 2.27 -6.56
CA HIS A 70 -23.72 1.79 -5.26
C HIS A 70 -22.93 0.58 -4.78
N HIS A 71 -21.78 0.29 -5.37
CA HIS A 71 -20.97 -0.83 -4.94
C HIS A 71 -20.31 -0.52 -3.59
N GLU A 72 -20.37 -1.47 -2.65
CA GLU A 72 -19.90 -1.26 -1.27
C GLU A 72 -18.42 -0.91 -1.17
N ASN A 73 -17.57 -1.46 -2.07
CA ASN A 73 -16.12 -1.22 -2.04
C ASN A 73 -15.75 0.27 -2.00
N LEU A 74 -16.28 1.10 -2.91
CA LEU A 74 -15.98 2.54 -2.87
C LEU A 74 -16.45 3.18 -1.56
N TRP A 75 -17.71 2.95 -1.17
CA TRP A 75 -18.31 3.62 -0.02
C TRP A 75 -17.73 3.17 1.32
N LYS A 76 -17.35 1.90 1.42
CA LYS A 76 -16.67 1.35 2.59
C LYS A 76 -15.26 1.90 2.72
N THR A 77 -14.50 1.98 1.61
CA THR A 77 -13.16 2.57 1.59
C THR A 77 -13.19 4.05 1.95
N LEU A 78 -14.10 4.83 1.35
CA LEU A 78 -14.29 6.23 1.73
C LEU A 78 -14.65 6.38 3.21
N LYS A 79 -15.59 5.58 3.72
CA LYS A 79 -15.93 5.57 5.15
C LYS A 79 -14.69 5.30 6.01
N ASN A 80 -13.88 4.30 5.66
CA ASN A 80 -12.69 3.94 6.42
C ASN A 80 -11.68 5.10 6.48
N TRP A 81 -11.41 5.75 5.34
CA TRP A 81 -10.52 6.92 5.31
C TRP A 81 -11.06 8.16 6.03
N LEU A 82 -12.36 8.20 6.30
CA LEU A 82 -13.03 9.26 7.06
C LEU A 82 -13.21 8.92 8.54
N THR A 83 -12.74 7.76 8.99
CA THR A 83 -12.78 7.42 10.42
C THR A 83 -11.72 8.22 11.18
N PRO A 84 -12.01 8.70 12.41
CA PRO A 84 -11.04 9.44 13.23
C PRO A 84 -9.76 8.65 13.55
N GLU A 85 -9.84 7.33 13.56
CA GLU A 85 -8.70 6.44 13.80
C GLU A 85 -7.72 6.39 12.61
N PHE A 86 -8.18 6.76 11.41
CA PHE A 86 -7.36 6.85 10.22
C PHE A 86 -6.87 8.29 10.04
N ASP A 87 -5.60 8.53 10.36
CA ASP A 87 -4.97 9.82 10.07
C ASP A 87 -4.69 9.95 8.57
N HIS A 88 -5.67 10.45 7.82
CA HIS A 88 -5.52 10.70 6.39
C HIS A 88 -4.59 11.87 6.07
N THR A 89 -4.09 12.61 7.07
CA THR A 89 -3.22 13.78 6.84
C THR A 89 -1.78 13.37 6.52
N GLN A 90 -1.35 12.18 6.97
CA GLN A 90 -0.02 11.63 6.68
C GLN A 90 0.18 11.19 5.23
N TYR A 91 -0.88 11.17 4.41
CA TYR A 91 -0.86 10.72 3.03
C TYR A 91 -1.20 11.85 2.05
N GLY A 92 -0.47 11.93 0.94
CA GLY A 92 -0.77 12.78 -0.20
C GLY A 92 -1.77 12.14 -1.16
N VAL A 93 -1.78 10.80 -1.23
CA VAL A 93 -2.63 10.02 -2.12
C VAL A 93 -3.27 8.84 -1.38
N LEU A 94 -4.55 8.61 -1.66
CA LEU A 94 -5.33 7.48 -1.15
C LEU A 94 -5.84 6.66 -2.35
N VAL A 95 -5.38 5.42 -2.49
CA VAL A 95 -5.65 4.61 -3.68
C VAL A 95 -6.61 3.49 -3.33
N LEU A 96 -7.74 3.42 -4.04
CA LEU A 96 -8.51 2.18 -4.12
C LEU A 96 -7.93 1.36 -5.28
N HIS A 97 -7.18 0.31 -4.96
CA HIS A 97 -6.62 -0.63 -5.92
C HIS A 97 -7.51 -1.87 -5.99
N THR A 98 -8.14 -2.10 -7.14
CA THR A 98 -9.14 -3.16 -7.29
C THR A 98 -9.06 -3.87 -8.63
N THR A 99 -9.31 -5.19 -8.62
CA THR A 99 -9.45 -6.01 -9.84
C THR A 99 -10.79 -5.77 -10.55
N GLN A 100 -11.72 -5.05 -9.92
CA GLN A 100 -13.04 -4.75 -10.51
C GLN A 100 -12.92 -3.91 -11.78
N ALA A 101 -13.66 -4.31 -12.82
CA ALA A 101 -13.99 -3.41 -13.92
C ALA A 101 -15.06 -2.39 -13.51
N PHE A 102 -15.10 -1.25 -14.18
CA PHE A 102 -16.19 -0.31 -14.01
C PHE A 102 -17.54 -0.91 -14.47
N GLY A 103 -18.59 -0.69 -13.68
CA GLY A 103 -19.95 -0.99 -14.12
C GLY A 103 -20.32 -0.24 -15.40
N ALA A 104 -21.10 -0.86 -16.30
CA ALA A 104 -21.40 -0.29 -17.61
C ALA A 104 -21.97 1.14 -17.54
N THR A 105 -22.81 1.41 -16.55
CA THR A 105 -23.48 2.69 -16.32
C THR A 105 -22.90 3.50 -15.15
N THR A 106 -21.75 3.11 -14.61
CA THR A 106 -21.15 3.81 -13.45
C THR A 106 -20.72 5.22 -13.83
N ARG A 107 -20.95 6.17 -12.94
CA ARG A 107 -20.49 7.57 -13.05
C ARG A 107 -19.05 7.76 -12.59
N LEU A 108 -18.41 6.69 -12.10
CA LEU A 108 -17.06 6.70 -11.53
C LEU A 108 -15.94 6.65 -12.60
N LYS A 109 -16.26 6.45 -13.88
CA LYS A 109 -15.26 6.18 -14.95
C LYS A 109 -14.23 7.30 -15.12
N ASP A 110 -14.64 8.55 -14.94
CA ASP A 110 -13.76 9.72 -15.09
C ASP A 110 -13.27 10.26 -13.74
N TRP A 111 -13.42 9.51 -12.64
CA TRP A 111 -13.06 9.94 -11.29
C TRP A 111 -11.67 10.57 -11.18
N ASN A 112 -10.66 9.92 -11.79
CA ASN A 112 -9.27 10.39 -11.70
C ASN A 112 -9.00 11.67 -12.50
N LYS A 113 -9.88 12.04 -13.43
CA LYS A 113 -9.80 13.29 -14.21
C LYS A 113 -10.55 14.44 -13.55
N GLN A 114 -11.37 14.14 -12.55
CA GLN A 114 -12.20 15.11 -11.84
C GLN A 114 -11.44 15.78 -10.70
N SER A 115 -11.77 17.04 -10.45
CA SER A 115 -11.46 17.74 -9.20
C SER A 115 -12.20 17.13 -8.01
N ASP A 116 -11.76 17.45 -6.80
CA ASP A 116 -12.43 17.12 -5.53
C ASP A 116 -13.90 17.59 -5.50
N MET A 117 -14.18 18.80 -6.02
CA MET A 117 -15.53 19.33 -6.13
C MET A 117 -16.41 18.55 -7.12
N GLU A 118 -15.85 18.13 -8.24
CA GLU A 118 -16.56 17.28 -9.21
C GLU A 118 -16.82 15.88 -8.66
N ARG A 119 -15.85 15.30 -7.96
CA ARG A 119 -16.01 14.02 -7.25
C ARG A 119 -17.12 14.11 -6.20
N LEU A 120 -17.15 15.18 -5.41
CA LEU A 120 -18.23 15.43 -4.46
C LEU A 120 -19.59 15.53 -5.18
N LYS A 121 -19.65 16.23 -6.32
CA LYS A 121 -20.88 16.36 -7.11
C LYS A 121 -21.37 15.00 -7.60
N VAL A 122 -20.47 14.13 -8.05
CA VAL A 122 -20.80 12.74 -8.44
C VAL A 122 -21.37 11.98 -7.25
N LEU A 123 -20.71 11.99 -6.08
CA LEU A 123 -21.20 11.31 -4.89
C LEU A 123 -22.56 11.84 -4.42
N LYS A 124 -22.77 13.16 -4.45
CA LYS A 124 -24.07 13.79 -4.15
C LYS A 124 -25.16 13.34 -5.13
N ALA A 125 -24.86 13.30 -6.42
CA ALA A 125 -25.82 12.84 -7.43
C ALA A 125 -26.22 11.38 -7.19
N ILE A 126 -25.23 10.50 -6.93
CA ILE A 126 -25.47 9.10 -6.59
C ILE A 126 -26.31 8.98 -5.31
N PHE A 127 -25.98 9.74 -4.27
CA PHE A 127 -26.69 9.68 -2.99
C PHE A 127 -28.12 10.23 -3.09
N SER A 128 -28.36 11.24 -3.93
CA SER A 128 -29.69 11.85 -4.12
C SER A 128 -30.73 10.93 -4.72
N GLU A 129 -30.31 9.78 -5.28
CA GLU A 129 -31.23 8.73 -5.75
C GLU A 129 -31.84 7.92 -4.60
N ARG A 130 -31.33 8.09 -3.38
CA ARG A 130 -31.93 7.48 -2.18
C ARG A 130 -33.12 8.31 -1.72
N THR A 131 -34.22 7.62 -1.40
CA THR A 131 -35.37 8.27 -0.78
C THR A 131 -35.13 8.52 0.70
N GLU A 132 -35.81 9.51 1.28
CA GLU A 132 -35.72 9.78 2.71
C GLU A 132 -36.13 8.57 3.55
N GLU A 133 -37.11 7.79 3.11
CA GLU A 133 -37.55 6.56 3.78
C GLU A 133 -36.46 5.50 3.77
N GLN A 134 -35.67 5.39 2.69
CA GLN A 134 -34.54 4.46 2.62
C GLN A 134 -33.44 4.87 3.61
N VAL A 135 -33.12 6.16 3.67
CA VAL A 135 -32.05 6.71 4.53
C VAL A 135 -32.43 6.64 6.02
N ASN A 136 -33.71 6.84 6.34
CA ASN A 136 -34.23 6.90 7.71
C ASN A 136 -34.94 5.60 8.16
N ALA A 137 -34.88 4.54 7.35
CA ALA A 137 -35.46 3.25 7.71
C ALA A 137 -34.89 2.76 9.06
N ASN A 138 -35.72 2.08 9.86
CA ASN A 138 -35.26 1.44 11.12
C ASN A 138 -34.14 0.42 10.90
N LYS A 139 -34.09 -0.19 9.70
CA LYS A 139 -33.05 -1.14 9.30
C LYS A 139 -32.66 -0.87 7.83
N PRO A 140 -31.85 0.16 7.56
CA PRO A 140 -31.41 0.46 6.20
C PRO A 140 -30.44 -0.63 5.72
N SER A 141 -30.33 -0.80 4.41
CA SER A 141 -29.33 -1.71 3.82
C SER A 141 -27.91 -1.23 4.12
N GLU A 142 -26.93 -2.15 4.09
CA GLU A 142 -25.54 -1.80 4.41
C GLU A 142 -24.99 -0.69 3.50
N ILE A 143 -25.27 -0.73 2.21
CA ILE A 143 -24.86 0.33 1.29
C ILE A 143 -25.45 1.69 1.67
N VAL A 144 -26.71 1.75 2.10
CA VAL A 144 -27.34 3.00 2.52
C VAL A 144 -26.69 3.53 3.81
N LYS A 145 -26.30 2.65 4.74
CA LYS A 145 -25.55 3.05 5.94
C LYS A 145 -24.20 3.66 5.57
N LEU A 146 -23.43 2.99 4.71
CA LEU A 146 -22.13 3.49 4.25
C LEU A 146 -22.26 4.87 3.58
N GLN A 147 -23.23 5.00 2.68
CA GLN A 147 -23.51 6.26 1.99
C GLN A 147 -23.92 7.38 2.96
N LYS A 148 -24.79 7.07 3.92
CA LYS A 148 -25.20 8.03 4.96
C LYS A 148 -24.01 8.49 5.79
N THR A 149 -23.15 7.57 6.22
CA THR A 149 -21.96 7.92 6.99
C THR A 149 -21.08 8.89 6.21
N VAL A 150 -20.75 8.57 4.95
CA VAL A 150 -19.88 9.42 4.12
C VAL A 150 -20.51 10.77 3.79
N MET A 151 -21.81 10.82 3.50
CA MET A 151 -22.45 12.02 2.95
C MET A 151 -23.09 12.94 4.01
N ILE A 152 -23.47 12.39 5.18
CA ILE A 152 -24.22 13.11 6.22
C ILE A 152 -23.42 13.17 7.53
N ASP A 153 -22.89 12.03 7.98
CA ASP A 153 -22.33 11.93 9.34
C ASP A 153 -20.87 12.42 9.42
N THR A 154 -20.17 12.53 8.28
CA THR A 154 -18.81 13.05 8.17
C THR A 154 -18.77 14.57 8.04
N ALA A 155 -17.80 15.21 8.70
CA ALA A 155 -17.55 16.65 8.53
C ALA A 155 -17.20 16.98 7.07
N HIS A 156 -17.83 18.02 6.52
CA HIS A 156 -17.66 18.39 5.11
C HIS A 156 -16.19 18.64 4.73
N GLN A 157 -15.41 19.26 5.62
CA GLN A 157 -13.99 19.55 5.37
C GLN A 157 -13.15 18.28 5.25
N ASP A 158 -13.40 17.27 6.08
CA ASP A 158 -12.67 16.00 6.05
C ASP A 158 -13.01 15.24 4.77
N LEU A 159 -14.30 15.20 4.40
CA LEU A 159 -14.75 14.63 3.14
C LEU A 159 -14.03 15.30 1.95
N MET A 160 -14.00 16.63 1.89
CA MET A 160 -13.31 17.34 0.82
C MET A 160 -11.81 17.03 0.79
N THR A 161 -11.18 16.99 1.96
CA THR A 161 -9.75 16.69 2.08
C THR A 161 -9.42 15.28 1.61
N VAL A 162 -10.25 14.29 1.95
CA VAL A 162 -10.09 12.92 1.47
C VAL A 162 -10.34 12.86 -0.04
N LEU A 163 -11.43 13.43 -0.55
CA LEU A 163 -11.79 13.38 -1.97
C LEU A 163 -10.72 13.99 -2.88
N ALA A 164 -9.97 14.98 -2.41
CA ALA A 164 -8.82 15.54 -3.14
C ALA A 164 -7.69 14.52 -3.37
N LYS A 165 -7.56 13.53 -2.47
CA LYS A 165 -6.47 12.53 -2.47
C LYS A 165 -6.85 11.21 -3.14
N VAL A 166 -8.15 10.94 -3.31
CA VAL A 166 -8.62 9.63 -3.79
C VAL A 166 -8.33 9.40 -5.27
N VAL A 167 -7.67 8.28 -5.55
CA VAL A 167 -7.43 7.74 -6.89
C VAL A 167 -8.03 6.33 -6.98
N LEU A 168 -8.69 6.03 -8.10
CA LEU A 168 -9.22 4.70 -8.40
C LEU A 168 -8.29 4.00 -9.39
N HIS A 169 -7.63 2.92 -8.96
CA HIS A 169 -6.93 1.98 -9.84
C HIS A 169 -7.82 0.74 -9.99
N VAL A 170 -8.51 0.67 -11.13
CA VAL A 170 -9.46 -0.41 -11.46
C VAL A 170 -8.87 -1.32 -12.52
N GLU A 171 -9.46 -2.51 -12.70
CA GLU A 171 -8.99 -3.50 -13.69
C GLU A 171 -7.51 -3.83 -13.51
N SER A 172 -7.02 -3.77 -12.26
CA SER A 172 -5.69 -4.22 -11.92
C SER A 172 -5.52 -5.71 -12.19
N GLU A 173 -4.29 -6.12 -12.46
CA GLU A 173 -3.94 -7.54 -12.52
C GLU A 173 -4.41 -8.26 -11.25
N ASP A 174 -5.05 -9.42 -11.43
CA ASP A 174 -5.45 -10.27 -10.32
C ASP A 174 -4.26 -11.08 -9.80
N LEU A 175 -4.50 -11.83 -8.71
CA LEU A 175 -3.46 -12.63 -8.06
C LEU A 175 -2.84 -13.66 -9.01
N ASP A 176 -3.65 -14.30 -9.86
CA ASP A 176 -3.16 -15.32 -10.78
C ASP A 176 -2.25 -14.70 -11.85
N ALA A 177 -2.64 -13.55 -12.41
CA ALA A 177 -1.83 -12.79 -13.35
C ALA A 177 -0.47 -12.38 -12.74
N LEU A 178 -0.47 -11.81 -11.53
CA LEU A 178 0.77 -11.39 -10.84
C LEU A 178 1.70 -12.57 -10.52
N MET A 179 1.15 -13.72 -10.15
CA MET A 179 1.93 -14.92 -9.86
C MET A 179 2.56 -15.50 -11.14
N HIS A 180 1.87 -15.40 -12.28
CA HIS A 180 2.37 -15.91 -13.56
C HIS A 180 3.35 -14.95 -14.25
N THR A 181 3.20 -13.64 -14.12
CA THR A 181 4.20 -12.68 -14.63
C THR A 181 5.54 -12.80 -13.91
N GLY A 182 5.54 -13.17 -12.62
CA GLY A 182 6.74 -13.51 -11.85
C GLY A 182 7.45 -14.80 -12.29
N SER A 183 6.78 -15.71 -13.00
CA SER A 183 7.38 -16.95 -13.52
C SER A 183 8.20 -16.77 -14.81
N GLY A 184 8.25 -15.57 -15.37
CA GLY A 184 9.09 -15.22 -16.52
C GLY A 184 10.60 -15.12 -16.24
N LEU A 185 11.06 -15.42 -15.02
CA LEU A 185 12.50 -15.54 -14.70
C LEU A 185 13.11 -16.90 -15.11
N ASP A 186 12.33 -17.78 -15.72
CA ASP A 186 12.79 -19.08 -16.25
C ASP A 186 13.52 -18.92 -17.59
N THR A 187 14.66 -18.20 -17.61
CA THR A 187 15.76 -18.42 -18.57
C THR A 187 17.06 -17.71 -18.18
N ILE A 188 17.36 -17.55 -16.89
CA ILE A 188 18.74 -17.25 -16.48
C ILE A 188 19.46 -18.58 -16.31
N HIS A 189 20.27 -18.93 -17.31
CA HIS A 189 21.18 -20.06 -17.27
C HIS A 189 21.97 -20.05 -15.95
N SER A 190 22.00 -21.20 -15.31
CA SER A 190 22.60 -21.45 -14.00
C SER A 190 24.02 -20.90 -13.87
N THR A 191 24.17 -19.84 -13.06
CA THR A 191 25.37 -19.60 -12.27
C THR A 191 24.93 -19.41 -10.82
N PRO A 192 25.45 -20.18 -9.86
CA PRO A 192 25.04 -20.07 -8.47
C PRO A 192 25.70 -18.85 -7.85
N ALA A 193 25.09 -17.68 -8.00
CA ALA A 193 25.30 -16.58 -7.08
C ALA A 193 24.26 -16.74 -5.97
N ILE A 194 24.67 -17.31 -4.83
CA ILE A 194 23.88 -17.22 -3.60
C ILE A 194 23.87 -15.74 -3.23
N LEU A 195 22.83 -15.03 -3.66
CA LEU A 195 22.53 -13.70 -3.19
C LEU A 195 21.94 -13.86 -1.78
N SER A 196 22.83 -13.91 -0.78
CA SER A 196 22.44 -13.78 0.62
C SER A 196 21.96 -12.36 0.84
N ILE A 197 20.68 -12.09 0.54
CA ILE A 197 20.00 -10.90 1.02
C ILE A 197 19.78 -11.14 2.52
N GLN A 198 20.68 -10.65 3.36
CA GLN A 198 20.35 -10.48 4.77
C GLN A 198 19.53 -9.19 4.88
N PRO A 199 18.23 -9.25 5.18
CA PRO A 199 17.48 -8.04 5.51
C PRO A 199 18.10 -7.44 6.76
N THR A 200 18.62 -6.21 6.63
CA THR A 200 19.07 -5.45 7.79
C THR A 200 17.83 -5.01 8.57
N ILE A 201 17.45 -5.85 9.54
CA ILE A 201 16.51 -5.61 10.65
C ILE A 201 15.06 -5.30 10.22
N ALA A 202 14.24 -6.36 10.17
CA ALA A 202 12.82 -6.21 10.50
C ALA A 202 12.72 -5.86 12.01
N SER A 203 12.29 -4.64 12.33
CA SER A 203 11.99 -4.28 13.71
C SER A 203 10.55 -4.72 14.02
N CYS A 204 10.40 -5.87 14.66
CA CYS A 204 9.13 -6.30 15.21
C CYS A 204 8.98 -5.70 16.62
N ASN A 205 8.18 -4.64 16.77
CA ASN A 205 7.72 -4.20 18.08
C ASN A 205 6.49 -5.07 18.47
N PRO A 206 6.55 -5.90 19.53
CA PRO A 206 5.45 -6.80 19.91
C PRO A 206 4.18 -6.08 20.41
N HIS A 207 4.21 -4.75 20.55
CA HIS A 207 3.03 -3.91 20.83
C HIS A 207 2.50 -3.17 19.59
N SER A 208 3.13 -3.32 18.42
CA SER A 208 2.72 -2.70 17.16
C SER A 208 1.99 -3.69 16.26
N SER A 209 0.93 -3.24 15.60
CA SER A 209 0.16 -4.05 14.63
C SER A 209 0.73 -3.98 13.20
N THR A 210 1.95 -3.47 13.03
CA THR A 210 2.54 -3.13 11.73
C THR A 210 3.91 -3.77 11.54
N VAL A 211 4.16 -4.37 10.38
CA VAL A 211 5.49 -4.81 9.93
C VAL A 211 6.04 -3.77 8.95
N SER A 212 7.19 -3.19 9.27
CA SER A 212 7.85 -2.17 8.45
C SER A 212 9.12 -2.71 7.83
N PHE A 213 9.31 -2.47 6.53
CA PHE A 213 10.58 -2.66 5.83
C PHE A 213 11.22 -1.30 5.55
N ILE A 214 12.47 -1.12 5.97
CA ILE A 214 13.25 0.11 5.73
C ILE A 214 14.15 -0.13 4.52
N GLY A 215 14.09 0.75 3.52
CA GLY A 215 14.87 0.66 2.28
C GLY A 215 16.39 0.63 2.52
N CYS A 216 17.10 -0.15 1.71
CA CYS A 216 18.55 -0.33 1.74
C CYS A 216 19.26 0.87 1.08
N ARG A 217 20.42 1.31 1.60
CA ARG A 217 21.22 2.42 1.02
C ARG A 217 21.50 2.18 -0.46
N LYS A 218 21.03 3.06 -1.34
CA LYS A 218 21.50 3.15 -2.74
C LYS A 218 22.95 3.65 -2.73
N GLY A 219 23.89 2.70 -2.77
CA GLY A 219 25.32 2.99 -2.74
C GLY A 219 26.17 1.85 -3.28
N PHE A 220 25.91 1.40 -4.51
CA PHE A 220 26.85 0.57 -5.25
C PHE A 220 26.89 1.00 -6.72
N SER A 221 27.73 1.99 -7.00
CA SER A 221 28.13 2.33 -8.36
C SER A 221 29.07 1.23 -8.86
N SER A 222 28.66 0.53 -9.91
CA SER A 222 29.50 -0.44 -10.60
C SER A 222 30.59 0.29 -11.39
N SER A 223 31.81 0.30 -10.88
CA SER A 223 33.01 0.48 -11.70
C SER A 223 34.06 -0.54 -11.27
N ILE A 224 34.00 -1.71 -11.90
CA ILE A 224 35.07 -2.69 -11.87
C ILE A 224 36.19 -2.15 -12.75
N THR A 225 37.26 -1.65 -12.13
CA THR A 225 38.56 -1.54 -12.81
C THR A 225 39.56 -2.37 -12.02
N LYS A 226 40.03 -3.46 -12.64
CA LYS A 226 41.14 -4.28 -12.15
C LYS A 226 42.39 -3.41 -12.06
N HIS A 227 43.02 -3.32 -10.89
CA HIS A 227 44.47 -3.45 -10.71
C HIS A 227 44.87 -3.29 -9.24
N LYS A 228 45.68 -4.26 -8.75
CA LYS A 228 46.88 -4.09 -7.87
C LYS A 228 46.63 -3.46 -6.49
N LEU A 229 47.16 -3.90 -5.35
CA LEU A 229 48.17 -4.86 -4.92
C LEU A 229 47.99 -4.97 -3.39
N GLU A 230 48.53 -6.04 -2.83
CA GLU A 230 48.86 -6.26 -1.42
C GLU A 230 49.06 -5.01 -0.54
N SER A 231 48.40 -4.96 0.61
CA SER A 231 49.01 -4.71 1.94
C SER A 231 47.91 -4.46 2.95
N LEU A 232 47.77 -5.36 3.93
CA LEU A 232 47.29 -5.09 5.29
C LEU A 232 47.52 -6.38 6.11
N ILE A 233 48.80 -6.69 6.35
CA ILE A 233 49.22 -7.55 7.46
C ILE A 233 49.55 -6.59 8.62
N PRO A 234 48.97 -6.75 9.81
CA PRO A 234 49.29 -5.91 10.96
C PRO A 234 50.61 -6.36 11.61
N SER A 235 51.54 -5.44 11.82
CA SER A 235 52.74 -5.67 12.66
C SER A 235 52.48 -5.30 14.12
N PRO A 236 53.03 -6.06 15.09
CA PRO A 236 52.88 -5.82 16.52
C PRO A 236 53.91 -4.84 17.08
N ALA A 237 53.58 -4.31 18.26
CA ALA A 237 54.37 -3.39 19.07
C ALA A 237 55.71 -3.98 19.55
N LEU A 238 56.70 -3.11 19.76
CA LEU A 238 57.91 -3.39 20.56
C LEU A 238 58.39 -2.11 21.28
N ASP A 239 58.83 -2.37 22.51
CA ASP A 239 59.10 -1.48 23.64
C ASP A 239 60.62 -1.20 23.81
N ALA A 240 60.96 -0.31 24.75
CA ALA A 240 62.25 0.00 25.39
C ALA A 240 63.25 0.92 24.64
N GLY A 241 63.95 1.88 25.27
CA GLY A 241 64.01 2.28 26.68
C GLY A 241 65.04 3.40 26.96
N LEU A 242 64.99 3.92 28.20
CA LEU A 242 65.98 4.62 29.06
C LEU A 242 67.18 5.42 28.49
N HIS A 243 67.29 6.70 28.91
CA HIS A 243 68.50 7.23 29.60
C HIS A 243 68.24 8.55 30.38
N LEU A 244 68.76 8.62 31.62
CA LEU A 244 68.96 9.78 32.54
C LEU A 244 70.49 10.11 32.56
N PRO A 245 71.06 11.08 33.33
CA PRO A 245 70.53 12.16 34.19
C PRO A 245 71.20 13.57 33.97
N ALA A 246 70.91 14.48 34.92
CA ALA A 246 71.21 15.92 35.12
C ALA A 246 72.70 16.38 35.14
N PRO A 247 72.99 17.70 35.31
CA PRO A 247 72.80 18.47 36.57
C PRO A 247 71.76 19.59 36.52
#